data_AF-A0A970CI71-F1
#
_entry.id   AF-A0A970CI71-F1
#
_cell.length_a   1.000
_cell.length_b   1.000
_cell.length_c   1.000
_cell.angle_alpha   90.00
_cell.angle_beta   90.00
_cell.angle_gamma   90.00
#
_symmetry.space_group_name_H-M   'P 1'
#
loop_
_entity.id
_entity.type
_entity.pdbx_description
1 polymer ?
#
loop_
_entity_poly.entity_id
_entity_poly.type
_entity_poly.pdbx_seq_one_letter_code
_entity_poly.pdbx_strand_id
1 'polypeptide(L)'
;MKKAVVFLLIAGFLVTGCTTNKILKKPINNVDYKIVDTYSDSFNSHKELREWYLDNYKLKGKHTKNLQGSTYILISLGEKRNGGYKMEVTSIEATDKILVNTNLIEPSPDELKTMIITYPHLLLAIKEDVRNIVWENTVSKP
;
A
#
# COMPACT_ATOMS: atom_id res chain seq x y z
N MET A 1 13.99 -6.10 -70.08
CA MET A 1 13.10 -7.28 -70.22
C MET A 1 13.55 -8.35 -69.23
N LYS A 2 12.60 -8.89 -68.46
CA LYS A 2 12.71 -10.10 -67.61
C LYS A 2 13.56 -9.90 -66.33
N LYS A 3 13.19 -10.37 -65.14
CA LYS A 3 12.01 -11.05 -64.59
C LYS A 3 12.16 -10.98 -63.06
N ALA A 4 11.04 -10.72 -62.40
CA ALA A 4 10.54 -11.33 -61.17
C ALA A 4 11.46 -11.62 -59.95
N VAL A 5 11.03 -11.04 -58.82
CA VAL A 5 10.66 -11.72 -57.55
C VAL A 5 11.71 -12.57 -56.84
N VAL A 6 12.13 -12.09 -55.66
CA VAL A 6 12.12 -12.94 -54.45
C VAL A 6 11.45 -12.14 -53.34
N PHE A 7 10.22 -12.54 -53.03
CA PHE A 7 9.42 -12.03 -51.91
C PHE A 7 10.08 -12.47 -50.60
N LEU A 8 10.44 -11.48 -49.78
CA LEU A 8 11.00 -11.62 -48.44
C LEU A 8 9.92 -12.20 -47.51
N LEU A 9 10.02 -13.48 -47.19
CA LEU A 9 9.11 -14.19 -46.29
C LEU A 9 9.61 -14.13 -44.84
N ILE A 10 8.76 -13.55 -43.97
CA ILE A 10 8.37 -14.08 -42.63
C ILE A 10 9.47 -14.08 -41.55
N ALA A 11 9.30 -13.55 -40.34
CA ALA A 11 8.20 -12.93 -39.62
C ALA A 11 8.80 -12.02 -38.55
N GLY A 12 8.48 -10.73 -38.59
CA GLY A 12 8.64 -9.85 -37.44
C GLY A 12 7.55 -10.18 -36.43
N PHE A 13 7.88 -11.01 -35.44
CA PHE A 13 7.03 -11.25 -34.27
C PHE A 13 7.10 -9.99 -33.38
N LEU A 14 6.46 -8.91 -33.82
CA LEU A 14 6.20 -7.73 -32.99
C LEU A 14 5.06 -8.09 -32.05
N VAL A 15 5.41 -8.72 -30.93
CA VAL A 15 4.50 -8.83 -29.78
C VAL A 15 4.38 -7.44 -29.19
N THR A 16 3.42 -6.65 -29.67
CA THR A 16 2.96 -5.48 -28.94
C THR A 16 2.18 -5.99 -27.73
N GLY A 17 2.92 -6.22 -26.65
CA GLY A 17 2.35 -6.44 -25.33
C GLY A 17 1.49 -5.23 -24.99
N CYS A 18 0.17 -5.40 -25.07
CA CYS A 18 -0.78 -4.43 -24.57
C CYS A 18 -0.70 -4.51 -23.05
N THR A 19 0.01 -3.58 -22.41
CA THR A 19 -0.09 -3.40 -20.96
C THR A 19 -1.49 -2.87 -20.68
N THR A 20 -2.42 -3.75 -20.34
CA THR A 20 -3.69 -3.37 -19.70
C THR A 20 -3.36 -2.73 -18.35
N ASN A 21 -3.11 -1.42 -18.37
CA ASN A 21 -3.25 -0.60 -17.18
C ASN A 21 -4.73 -0.69 -16.78
N LYS A 22 -5.00 -1.43 -15.71
CA LYS A 22 -6.29 -1.44 -15.05
C LYS A 22 -6.49 -0.02 -14.52
N ILE A 23 -7.16 0.84 -15.30
CA ILE A 23 -7.58 2.15 -14.83
C ILE A 23 -8.67 1.89 -13.80
N LEU A 24 -8.24 1.69 -12.56
CA LEU A 24 -9.10 1.75 -11.39
C LEU A 24 -9.67 3.17 -11.40
N LYS A 25 -10.96 3.31 -11.74
CA LYS A 25 -11.69 4.58 -11.59
C LYS A 25 -11.54 5.01 -10.13
N LYS A 26 -10.66 5.97 -9.87
CA LYS A 26 -10.49 6.64 -8.58
C LYS A 26 -11.86 7.25 -8.22
N PRO A 27 -12.51 6.86 -7.11
CA PRO A 27 -13.73 7.52 -6.65
C PRO A 27 -13.53 9.03 -6.53
N ILE A 28 -14.60 9.80 -6.77
CA ILE A 28 -14.61 11.28 -6.85
C ILE A 28 -14.13 11.94 -5.54
N ASN A 29 -14.13 11.21 -4.42
CA ASN A 29 -13.79 11.71 -3.08
C ASN A 29 -12.44 11.20 -2.54
N ASN A 30 -11.53 10.75 -3.42
CA ASN A 30 -10.27 10.19 -2.94
C ASN A 30 -9.34 11.26 -2.38
N VAL A 31 -8.79 10.97 -1.21
CA VAL A 31 -7.73 11.74 -0.55
C VAL A 31 -6.40 11.37 -1.17
N ASP A 32 -5.56 12.36 -1.46
CA ASP A 32 -4.18 12.11 -1.84
C ASP A 32 -3.35 11.71 -0.62
N TYR A 33 -2.59 10.63 -0.76
CA TYR A 33 -1.81 10.06 0.32
C TYR A 33 -0.45 9.59 -0.16
N LYS A 34 0.46 9.41 0.79
CA LYS A 34 1.77 8.79 0.59
C LYS A 34 1.93 7.66 1.58
N ILE A 35 2.47 6.54 1.11
CA ILE A 35 3.01 5.51 2.01
C ILE A 35 4.37 6.02 2.48
N VAL A 36 4.56 6.08 3.79
CA VAL A 36 5.81 6.53 4.40
C VAL A 36 6.72 5.32 4.55
N ASP A 37 7.88 5.35 3.89
CA ASP A 37 8.92 4.35 4.09
C ASP A 37 9.63 4.60 5.44
N THR A 38 9.36 3.73 6.40
CA THR A 38 9.90 3.76 7.76
C THR A 38 11.38 3.43 7.84
N TYR A 39 12.00 3.02 6.72
CA TYR A 39 13.44 2.76 6.62
C TYR A 39 14.20 3.91 5.94
N SER A 40 13.49 4.88 5.36
CA SER A 40 14.12 6.00 4.65
C SER A 40 14.83 6.99 5.57
N ASP A 41 15.88 7.65 5.06
CA ASP A 41 16.60 8.71 5.78
C ASP A 41 15.69 9.90 6.14
N SER A 42 14.73 10.21 5.27
CA SER A 42 13.73 11.24 5.51
C SER A 42 12.89 10.92 6.75
N PHE A 43 12.40 9.68 6.89
CA PHE A 43 11.69 9.26 8.09
C PHE A 43 12.60 9.25 9.32
N ASN A 44 13.82 8.71 9.19
CA ASN A 44 14.75 8.58 10.31
C ASN A 44 15.23 9.92 10.88
N SER A 45 15.30 10.96 10.06
CA SER A 45 15.63 12.33 10.49
C SER A 45 14.46 13.07 11.14
N HIS A 46 13.21 12.62 10.95
CA HIS A 46 12.03 13.20 11.61
C HIS A 46 11.83 12.64 13.03
N LYS A 47 12.61 13.17 13.99
CA LYS A 47 12.65 12.69 15.39
C LYS A 47 11.27 12.47 16.02
N GLU A 48 10.41 13.48 15.98
CA GLU A 48 9.09 13.43 16.65
C GLU A 48 8.15 12.39 16.02
N LEU A 49 8.13 12.29 14.69
CA LEU A 49 7.34 11.29 13.99
C LEU A 49 7.85 9.88 14.30
N ARG A 50 9.17 9.71 14.30
CA ARG A 50 9.83 8.43 14.56
C ARG A 50 9.57 7.94 15.98
N GLU A 51 9.68 8.82 16.97
CA GLU A 51 9.39 8.49 18.38
C GLU A 51 7.94 8.02 18.53
N TRP A 52 6.99 8.80 18.02
CA TRP A 52 5.58 8.39 18.04
C TRP A 52 5.34 7.07 17.30
N TYR A 53 5.98 6.84 16.15
CA TYR A 53 5.87 5.58 15.44
C TYR A 53 6.39 4.40 16.29
N LEU A 54 7.56 4.54 16.91
CA LEU A 54 8.18 3.48 17.72
C LEU A 54 7.32 3.09 18.93
N ASP A 55 6.60 4.04 19.51
CA ASP A 55 5.68 3.80 20.63
C ASP A 55 4.43 3.02 20.20
N ASN A 56 4.04 3.10 18.92
CA ASN A 56 2.72 2.65 18.46
C ASN A 56 2.76 1.48 17.47
N TYR A 57 3.83 1.25 16.71
CA TYR A 57 3.82 0.32 15.56
C TYR A 57 3.53 -1.15 15.95
N LYS A 58 3.80 -1.53 17.20
CA LYS A 58 3.49 -2.85 17.74
C LYS A 58 2.08 -2.95 18.33
N LEU A 59 1.43 -1.82 18.62
CA LEU A 59 0.12 -1.78 19.23
C LEU A 59 -0.94 -1.99 18.16
N LYS A 60 -1.76 -3.04 18.29
CA LYS A 60 -2.83 -3.31 17.34
C LYS A 60 -3.80 -2.14 17.27
N GLY A 61 -4.17 -1.75 16.05
CA GLY A 61 -5.18 -0.73 15.80
C GLY A 61 -4.73 0.36 14.85
N LYS A 62 -5.51 1.45 14.84
CA LYS A 62 -5.24 2.67 14.08
C LYS A 62 -4.79 3.77 15.04
N HIS A 63 -3.62 4.32 14.79
CA HIS A 63 -3.04 5.44 15.54
C HIS A 63 -2.88 6.63 14.61
N THR A 64 -3.09 7.85 15.12
CA THR A 64 -3.01 9.07 14.32
C THR A 64 -2.20 10.15 15.01
N LYS A 65 -1.42 10.91 14.23
CA LYS A 65 -0.67 12.09 14.71
C LYS A 65 -0.68 13.20 13.67
N ASN A 66 -1.09 14.39 14.07
CA ASN A 66 -0.92 15.58 13.25
C ASN A 66 0.47 16.18 13.51
N LEU A 67 1.21 16.44 12.44
CA LEU A 67 2.55 17.00 12.51
C LEU A 67 2.89 17.70 11.19
N GLN A 68 3.34 18.96 11.28
CA GLN A 68 3.80 19.75 10.13
C GLN A 68 2.81 19.81 8.95
N GLY A 69 1.52 20.03 9.23
CA GLY A 69 0.51 20.15 8.18
C GLY A 69 0.15 18.81 7.51
N SER A 70 0.55 17.69 8.10
CA SER A 70 0.17 16.34 7.68
C SER A 70 -0.50 15.57 8.81
N THR A 71 -1.48 14.73 8.47
CA THR A 71 -2.01 13.70 9.37
C THR A 71 -1.36 12.38 9.01
N TYR A 72 -0.59 11.84 9.96
CA TYR A 72 0.00 10.51 9.88
C TYR A 72 -0.97 9.47 10.42
N ILE A 73 -1.16 8.39 9.69
CA ILE A 73 -2.07 7.30 10.02
C ILE A 73 -1.26 6.01 10.05
N LEU A 74 -1.14 5.41 11.22
CA LEU A 74 -0.45 4.14 11.42
C LEU A 74 -1.50 3.06 11.67
N ILE A 75 -1.58 2.09 10.76
CA ILE A 75 -2.41 0.90 10.90
C ILE A 75 -1.48 -0.25 11.27
N SER A 76 -1.73 -0.89 12.41
CA SER A 76 -0.91 -1.97 12.95
C SER A 76 -1.75 -3.18 13.27
N LEU A 77 -1.32 -4.37 12.83
CA LEU A 77 -2.02 -5.63 13.12
C LEU A 77 -1.70 -6.21 14.49
N GLY A 78 -0.71 -5.63 15.18
CA GLY A 78 -0.14 -6.17 16.40
C GLY A 78 0.78 -7.36 16.13
N GLU A 79 1.06 -8.13 17.18
CA GLU A 79 1.90 -9.32 17.09
C GLU A 79 1.28 -10.39 16.19
N LYS A 80 2.09 -10.95 15.28
CA LYS A 80 1.77 -12.12 14.47
C LYS A 80 2.88 -13.16 14.60
N ARG A 81 2.50 -14.43 14.77
CA ARG A 81 3.44 -15.55 15.00
C ARG A 81 4.03 -16.13 13.71
N ASN A 82 3.62 -15.61 12.57
CA ASN A 82 4.05 -15.97 11.24
C ASN A 82 4.30 -14.70 10.42
N GLY A 83 5.24 -14.78 9.49
CA GLY A 83 5.51 -13.73 8.52
C GLY A 83 4.53 -13.77 7.34
N GLY A 84 4.76 -12.91 6.35
CA GLY A 84 4.08 -12.96 5.05
C GLY A 84 2.75 -12.20 4.95
N TYR A 85 2.29 -11.56 6.03
CA TYR A 85 1.16 -10.61 5.95
C TYR A 85 1.51 -9.40 5.09
N LYS A 86 0.61 -9.03 4.18
CA LYS A 86 0.72 -7.79 3.38
C LYS A 86 -0.53 -6.94 3.57
N MET A 87 -0.34 -5.63 3.66
CA MET A 87 -1.45 -4.67 3.69
C MET A 87 -1.36 -3.75 2.50
N GLU A 88 -2.45 -3.68 1.75
CA GLU A 88 -2.58 -2.84 0.57
C GLU A 88 -3.65 -1.79 0.81
N VAL A 89 -3.36 -0.51 0.56
CA VAL A 89 -4.40 0.53 0.58
C VAL A 89 -5.24 0.39 -0.67
N THR A 90 -6.53 0.15 -0.51
CA THR A 90 -7.48 0.05 -1.64
C THR A 90 -8.08 1.41 -1.97
N SER A 91 -8.43 2.21 -0.95
CA SER A 91 -8.85 3.59 -1.12
C SER A 91 -8.68 4.39 0.17
N ILE A 92 -8.55 5.71 0.04
CA ILE A 92 -8.76 6.65 1.13
C ILE A 92 -9.79 7.66 0.66
N GLU A 93 -10.94 7.70 1.32
CA GLU A 93 -12.09 8.48 0.90
C GLU A 93 -12.45 9.51 1.96
N ALA A 94 -12.80 10.71 1.51
CA ALA A 94 -13.12 11.85 2.36
C ALA A 94 -14.57 12.28 2.15
N THR A 95 -15.42 12.04 3.16
CA THR A 95 -16.80 12.54 3.24
C THR A 95 -16.97 13.34 4.54
N ASP A 96 -17.88 12.92 5.41
CA ASP A 96 -17.98 13.30 6.83
C ASP A 96 -16.79 12.83 7.67
N LYS A 97 -16.13 11.75 7.24
CA LYS A 97 -14.95 11.13 7.86
C LYS A 97 -13.88 10.83 6.82
N ILE A 98 -12.67 10.51 7.29
CA ILE A 98 -11.64 9.89 6.45
C ILE A 98 -11.77 8.37 6.60
N LEU A 99 -12.20 7.69 5.55
CA LEU A 99 -12.28 6.23 5.49
C LEU A 99 -11.02 5.68 4.82
N VAL A 100 -10.21 4.95 5.58
CA VAL A 100 -9.04 4.23 5.07
C VAL A 100 -9.42 2.77 4.85
N ASN A 101 -9.52 2.36 3.60
CA ASN A 101 -9.81 0.98 3.22
C ASN A 101 -8.50 0.25 2.89
N THR A 102 -8.32 -0.91 3.49
CA THR A 102 -7.15 -1.77 3.23
C THR A 102 -7.55 -3.20 2.91
N ASN A 103 -6.81 -3.83 2.03
CA ASN A 103 -6.85 -5.28 1.86
C ASN A 103 -5.70 -5.91 2.65
N LEU A 104 -6.04 -6.81 3.57
CA LEU A 104 -5.08 -7.64 4.30
C LEU A 104 -4.94 -8.97 3.56
N ILE A 105 -3.77 -9.21 2.98
CA ILE A 105 -3.43 -10.49 2.37
C ILE A 105 -2.74 -11.34 3.43
N GLU A 106 -3.37 -12.46 3.76
CA GLU A 106 -2.78 -13.43 4.69
C GLU A 106 -1.62 -14.18 4.03
N PRO A 107 -0.63 -14.63 4.81
CA PRO A 107 0.41 -15.50 4.30
C PRO A 107 -0.16 -16.82 3.76
N SER A 108 0.58 -17.45 2.86
CA SER A 108 0.25 -18.79 2.37
C SER A 108 0.29 -19.83 3.50
N PRO A 109 -0.40 -20.99 3.37
CA PRO A 109 -0.36 -22.04 4.38
C PRO A 109 1.04 -22.54 4.74
N ASP A 110 2.00 -22.46 3.82
CA ASP A 110 3.38 -22.84 4.08
C ASP A 110 4.13 -21.77 4.89
N GLU A 111 3.89 -20.49 4.63
CA GLU A 111 4.43 -19.39 5.45
C GLU A 111 3.86 -19.38 6.87
N LEU A 112 2.61 -19.82 7.07
CA LEU A 112 2.01 -20.00 8.40
C LEU A 112 2.77 -20.99 9.29
N LYS A 113 3.50 -21.95 8.70
CA LYS A 113 4.31 -22.94 9.44
C LYS A 113 5.62 -22.35 9.95
N THR A 114 6.07 -21.23 9.39
CA THR A 114 7.30 -20.55 9.80
C THR A 114 7.02 -19.68 11.03
N MET A 115 7.44 -20.15 12.21
CA MET A 115 7.22 -19.44 13.48
C MET A 115 8.21 -18.29 13.65
N ILE A 116 7.80 -17.07 13.27
CA ILE A 116 8.56 -15.83 13.47
C ILE A 116 7.61 -14.76 14.00
N ILE A 117 7.99 -14.11 15.10
CA ILE A 117 7.24 -12.99 15.64
C ILE A 117 7.43 -11.77 14.73
N THR A 118 6.35 -11.24 14.17
CA THR A 118 6.33 -10.07 13.30
C THR A 118 5.29 -9.05 13.76
N TYR A 119 5.43 -7.81 13.27
CA TYR A 119 4.51 -6.70 13.56
C TYR A 119 4.12 -6.00 12.26
N PRO A 120 3.23 -6.59 11.44
CA PRO A 120 2.83 -5.99 10.18
C PRO A 120 2.09 -4.67 10.43
N HIS A 121 2.53 -3.61 9.75
CA HIS A 121 1.98 -2.28 9.89
C HIS A 121 2.12 -1.49 8.59
N LEU A 122 1.41 -0.37 8.50
CA LEU A 122 1.39 0.54 7.36
C LEU A 122 1.33 1.97 7.89
N LEU A 123 2.27 2.81 7.49
CA LEU A 123 2.29 4.24 7.82
C LEU A 123 1.93 5.06 6.59
N LEU A 124 0.89 5.87 6.72
CA LEU A 124 0.39 6.77 5.68
C LEU A 124 0.52 8.21 6.12
N ALA A 125 0.73 9.11 5.15
CA ALA A 125 0.64 10.54 5.32
C ALA A 125 -0.40 11.12 4.36
N ILE A 126 -1.32 11.90 4.90
CA ILE A 126 -2.26 12.74 4.15
C ILE A 126 -2.07 14.19 4.55
N LYS A 127 -2.62 15.13 3.76
CA LYS A 127 -2.75 16.52 4.21
C LYS A 127 -3.51 16.55 5.54
N GLU A 128 -3.07 17.41 6.47
CA GLU A 128 -3.69 17.51 7.78
C GLU A 128 -5.20 17.68 7.68
N ASP A 129 -5.92 16.82 8.41
CA ASP A 129 -7.36 16.76 8.43
C ASP A 129 -7.86 16.57 9.87
N VAL A 130 -8.97 17.21 10.19
CA VAL A 130 -9.58 17.20 11.53
C VAL A 130 -10.73 16.22 11.65
N ARG A 131 -11.19 15.65 10.52
CA ARG A 131 -12.26 14.65 10.51
C ARG A 131 -11.80 13.39 11.20
N ASN A 132 -12.76 12.66 11.76
CA ASN A 132 -12.49 11.35 12.35
C ASN A 132 -11.93 10.41 11.28
N ILE A 133 -10.88 9.65 11.64
CA ILE A 133 -10.28 8.66 10.76
C ILE A 133 -10.79 7.28 11.18
N VAL A 134 -11.49 6.62 10.25
CA VAL A 134 -11.98 5.26 10.39
C VAL A 134 -11.17 4.35 9.50
N TRP A 135 -10.83 3.18 10.01
CA TRP A 135 -10.12 2.13 9.28
C TRP A 135 -11.05 0.94 9.10
N GLU A 136 -11.19 0.50 7.85
CA GLU A 136 -11.90 -0.72 7.48
C GLU A 136 -10.95 -1.62 6.68
N ASN A 137 -11.07 -2.93 6.88
CA ASN A 137 -10.24 -3.89 6.17
C ASN A 137 -11.04 -5.07 5.63
N THR A 138 -10.68 -5.51 4.43
CA THR A 138 -11.06 -6.81 3.89
C THR A 138 -9.91 -7.79 4.09
N VAL A 139 -10.21 -9.08 4.22
CA VAL A 139 -9.20 -10.14 4.32
C VAL A 139 -9.24 -10.98 3.06
N SER A 140 -8.10 -11.11 2.40
CA SER A 140 -7.92 -11.93 1.20
C SER A 140 -6.91 -13.05 1.48
N LYS A 141 -7.14 -14.20 0.87
CA LYS A 141 -6.16 -15.28 0.80
C LYS A 141 -5.28 -15.10 -0.44
N PRO A 142 -4.01 -15.51 -0.39
CA PRO A 142 -3.09 -15.43 -1.51
C PRO A 142 -3.50 -16.36 -2.66
#